data_AF-A0A936MD46-F1
#
_entry.id   AF-A0A936MD46-F1
#
_cell.length_a   1.000
_cell.length_b   1.000
_cell.length_c   1.000
_cell.angle_alpha   90.00
_cell.angle_beta   90.00
_cell.angle_gamma   90.00
#
_symmetry.space_group_name_H-M   'P 1'
#
loop_
_entity.id
_entity.type
_entity.pdbx_description
1 polymer ?
#
loop_
_entity_poly.entity_id
_entity_poly.type
_entity_poly.pdbx_seq_one_letter_code
_entity_poly.pdbx_strand_id
1 'polypeptide(L)'
;MFTYFGDHGLGDSARVPVGHFKVVRQINGSDTYLQNSKGEQLGIKNFTFDNDNLFAETQKEFNGEKGDYIVWDLRTDSWTYYKTETDYLVAAKQNNYPVPDNFKEFGEFYKRHWQGWRFWTLP
;
A
#
# COMPACT_ATOMS: atom_id res chain seq x y z
N MET A 1 16.89 18.01 -0.24
CA MET A 1 15.85 18.58 -1.13
C MET A 1 14.50 18.04 -0.67
N PHE A 2 13.56 18.91 -0.29
CA PHE A 2 12.25 18.52 0.22
C PHE A 2 11.28 18.31 -0.94
N THR A 3 10.75 17.11 -1.12
CA THR A 3 9.64 16.88 -2.06
C THR A 3 8.40 16.47 -1.28
N TYR A 4 7.22 16.73 -1.82
CA TYR A 4 5.92 16.27 -1.29
C TYR A 4 5.87 14.75 -1.00
N PHE A 5 6.79 13.99 -1.60
CA PHE A 5 6.87 12.54 -1.55
C PHE A 5 8.02 12.00 -0.67
N GLY A 6 8.87 12.87 -0.11
CA GLY A 6 9.90 12.47 0.83
C GLY A 6 10.72 13.65 1.33
N ASP A 7 10.64 13.89 2.64
CA ASP A 7 11.77 14.35 3.43
C ASP A 7 12.67 13.14 3.77
N HIS A 8 13.97 13.38 3.84
CA HIS A 8 14.96 12.44 4.40
C HIS A 8 15.36 12.85 5.83
N GLY A 9 14.55 13.70 6.47
CA GLY A 9 14.66 14.11 7.86
C GLY A 9 13.93 13.17 8.82
N LEU A 10 14.48 13.07 10.03
CA LEU A 10 13.87 12.43 11.21
C LEU A 10 12.47 13.03 11.45
N GLY A 11 11.41 12.29 11.10
CA GLY A 11 10.03 12.67 11.39
C GLY A 11 9.05 12.58 10.22
N ASP A 12 9.51 12.36 8.98
CA ASP A 12 8.60 12.23 7.83
C ASP A 12 8.28 10.75 7.50
N SER A 13 7.02 10.51 7.10
CA SER A 13 6.56 9.19 6.67
C SER A 13 7.10 8.90 5.27
N ALA A 14 7.71 7.73 5.04
CA ALA A 14 8.07 7.30 3.70
C ALA A 14 6.80 7.01 2.88
N ARG A 15 6.79 7.36 1.59
CA ARG A 15 5.60 7.22 0.73
C ARG A 15 5.92 6.50 -0.58
N VAL A 16 4.97 5.68 -1.02
CA VAL A 16 4.93 5.07 -2.35
C VAL A 16 3.62 5.48 -3.03
N PRO A 17 3.64 6.20 -4.15
CA PRO A 17 2.43 6.51 -4.89
C PRO A 17 1.91 5.25 -5.60
N VAL A 18 0.59 5.05 -5.53
CA VAL A 18 -0.07 3.84 -6.06
C VAL A 18 -1.15 4.14 -7.11
N GLY A 19 -1.34 5.42 -7.48
CA GLY A 19 -2.33 5.85 -8.48
C GLY A 19 -3.44 6.70 -7.86
N HIS A 20 -4.20 7.42 -8.69
CA HIS A 20 -5.35 8.26 -8.27
C HIS A 20 -5.06 9.20 -7.08
N PHE A 21 -3.85 9.78 -7.05
CA PHE A 21 -3.34 10.63 -5.94
C PHE A 21 -3.32 9.94 -4.56
N LYS A 22 -3.37 8.59 -4.54
CA LYS A 22 -3.25 7.76 -3.36
C LYS A 22 -1.80 7.32 -3.15
N VAL A 23 -1.46 7.09 -1.89
CA VAL A 23 -0.13 6.68 -1.45
C VAL A 23 -0.25 5.59 -0.39
N VAL A 24 0.69 4.65 -0.40
CA VAL A 24 1.00 3.81 0.75
C VAL A 24 2.05 4.53 1.58
N ARG A 25 1.91 4.47 2.90
CA ARG A 25 2.81 5.16 3.83
C ARG A 25 3.53 4.13 4.70
N GLN A 26 4.76 4.45 5.09
CA GLN A 26 5.48 3.73 6.12
C GLN A 26 6.03 4.71 7.16
N ILE A 27 5.84 4.40 8.43
CA ILE A 27 6.42 5.11 9.58
C ILE A 27 7.29 4.15 10.39
N ASN A 28 8.19 4.71 11.19
CA ASN A 28 9.14 3.96 12.04
C ASN A 28 10.02 2.94 11.29
N GLY A 29 10.05 2.98 9.95
CA GLY A 29 10.77 2.04 9.09
C GLY A 29 10.13 0.65 8.94
N SER A 30 9.01 0.38 9.62
CA SER A 30 8.35 -0.94 9.61
C SER A 30 6.84 -0.84 9.40
N ASP A 31 6.19 0.19 9.93
CA ASP A 31 4.75 0.23 10.05
C ASP A 31 4.15 0.78 8.77
N THR A 32 3.69 -0.12 7.91
CA THR A 32 3.12 0.21 6.61
C THR A 32 1.60 0.31 6.73
N TYR A 33 1.01 1.39 6.20
CA TYR A 33 -0.42 1.62 6.30
C TYR A 33 -1.01 2.37 5.11
N LEU A 34 -2.31 2.15 4.93
CA LEU A 34 -3.17 2.88 4.00
C LEU A 34 -3.92 3.98 4.77
N GLN A 35 -4.26 5.05 4.06
CA GLN A 35 -5.14 6.09 4.59
C GLN A 35 -6.13 6.53 3.51
N ASN A 36 -7.42 6.40 3.77
CA ASN A 36 -8.47 6.88 2.88
C ASN A 36 -8.76 8.38 3.10
N SER A 37 -9.59 8.97 2.24
CA SER A 37 -10.00 10.38 2.29
C SER A 37 -10.79 10.75 3.54
N LYS A 38 -11.38 9.77 4.23
CA LYS A 38 -12.08 9.96 5.51
C LYS A 38 -11.12 9.99 6.70
N GLY A 39 -9.82 9.77 6.46
CA GLY A 39 -8.79 9.75 7.50
C GLY A 39 -8.65 8.39 8.20
N GLU A 40 -9.41 7.37 7.79
CA GLU A 40 -9.30 6.02 8.34
C GLU A 40 -7.95 5.42 7.94
N GLN A 41 -7.27 4.81 8.92
CA GLN A 41 -5.99 4.15 8.71
C GLN A 41 -6.14 2.64 8.79
N LEU A 42 -5.36 1.94 7.97
CA LEU A 42 -5.32 0.48 7.95
C LEU A 42 -3.89 -0.02 7.80
N GLY A 43 -3.40 -0.77 8.76
CA GLY A 43 -2.08 -1.39 8.72
C GLY A 43 -2.05 -2.52 7.69
N ILE A 44 -0.98 -2.62 6.90
CA ILE A 44 -0.80 -3.67 5.90
C ILE A 44 0.62 -4.23 5.97
N LYS A 45 0.79 -5.49 5.56
CA LYS A 45 2.10 -6.15 5.53
C LYS A 45 2.70 -6.10 4.13
N ASN A 46 2.04 -6.79 3.21
CA ASN A 46 2.45 -6.94 1.83
C ASN A 46 1.35 -6.41 0.92
N PHE A 47 1.72 -5.81 -0.20
CA PHE A 47 0.74 -5.33 -1.16
C PHE A 47 1.23 -5.43 -2.59
N THR A 48 0.30 -5.28 -3.52
CA THR A 48 0.58 -4.96 -4.91
C THR A 48 -0.53 -4.05 -5.41
N PHE A 49 -0.34 -3.42 -6.56
CA PHE A 49 -1.34 -2.50 -7.11
C PHE A 49 -1.27 -2.48 -8.62
N ASP A 50 -2.41 -2.21 -9.23
CA ASP A 50 -2.54 -1.85 -10.63
C ASP A 50 -2.94 -0.37 -10.77
N ASN A 51 -3.50 0.03 -11.92
CA ASN A 51 -3.88 1.42 -12.15
C ASN A 51 -5.04 1.89 -11.26
N ASP A 52 -5.94 0.98 -10.89
CA ASP A 52 -7.23 1.31 -10.28
C ASP A 52 -7.43 0.68 -8.90
N ASN A 53 -6.67 -0.37 -8.57
CA ASN A 53 -6.82 -1.11 -7.33
C ASN A 53 -5.48 -1.35 -6.63
N LEU A 54 -5.53 -1.36 -5.30
CA LEU A 54 -4.48 -1.87 -4.44
C LEU A 54 -4.99 -3.12 -3.71
N PHE A 55 -4.16 -4.15 -3.70
CA PHE A 55 -4.42 -5.44 -3.06
C PHE A 55 -3.42 -5.60 -1.93
N ALA A 56 -3.87 -5.89 -0.72
CA ALA A 56 -2.97 -6.01 0.42
C ALA A 56 -3.39 -7.08 1.41
N GLU A 57 -2.39 -7.64 2.07
CA GLU A 57 -2.55 -8.40 3.31
C GLU A 57 -2.59 -7.40 4.47
N THR A 58 -3.58 -7.52 5.34
CA THR A 58 -3.75 -6.62 6.47
C THR A 58 -2.90 -7.06 7.67
N GLN A 59 -2.60 -6.10 8.55
CA GLN A 59 -1.92 -6.37 9.81
C GLN A 59 -2.93 -6.51 10.95
N LYS A 60 -3.17 -7.74 11.42
CA LYS A 60 -4.15 -8.02 12.49
C LYS A 60 -3.84 -7.28 13.79
N GLU A 61 -2.56 -7.11 14.11
CA GLU A 61 -2.09 -6.39 15.31
C GLU A 61 -2.50 -4.92 15.31
N PHE A 62 -2.65 -4.31 14.13
CA PHE A 62 -3.04 -2.91 13.96
C PHE A 62 -4.55 -2.75 13.75
N ASN A 63 -5.18 -3.68 13.03
CA ASN A 63 -6.55 -3.52 12.53
C ASN A 63 -7.63 -4.25 13.34
N GLY A 64 -7.25 -5.19 14.23
CA GLY A 64 -8.19 -6.12 14.85
C GLY A 64 -8.77 -7.11 13.82
N GLU A 65 -10.03 -7.49 13.98
CA GLU A 65 -10.68 -8.54 13.17
C GLU A 65 -11.37 -8.02 11.88
N LYS A 66 -10.83 -6.97 11.26
CA LYS A 66 -11.41 -6.41 10.02
C LYS A 66 -11.31 -7.36 8.80
N GLY A 67 -10.37 -8.31 8.84
CA GLY A 67 -10.15 -9.34 7.82
C GLY A 67 -8.70 -9.38 7.35
N ASP A 68 -8.23 -10.54 6.90
CA ASP A 68 -6.82 -10.79 6.56
C ASP A 68 -6.36 -10.13 5.26
N TYR A 69 -7.30 -9.82 4.35
CA TYR A 69 -7.00 -9.21 3.06
C TYR A 69 -7.92 -8.03 2.75
N ILE A 70 -7.42 -7.10 1.94
CA ILE A 70 -8.17 -5.94 1.48
C ILE A 70 -7.91 -5.66 0.00
N VAL A 71 -8.96 -5.24 -0.69
CA VAL A 71 -8.88 -4.54 -1.97
C VAL A 71 -9.35 -3.11 -1.79
N TRP A 72 -8.50 -2.17 -2.16
CA TRP A 72 -8.79 -0.73 -2.17
C TRP A 72 -8.99 -0.27 -3.61
N ASP A 73 -10.22 0.09 -3.96
CA ASP A 73 -10.50 0.81 -5.20
C ASP A 73 -9.97 2.25 -5.04
N LEU A 74 -8.92 2.55 -5.78
CA LEU A 74 -8.19 3.82 -5.71
C LEU A 74 -8.97 4.98 -6.32
N ARG A 75 -9.88 4.69 -7.26
CA ARG A 75 -10.70 5.67 -7.96
C ARG A 75 -11.87 6.13 -7.10
N THR A 76 -12.53 5.20 -6.43
CA THR A 76 -13.69 5.47 -5.56
C THR A 76 -13.32 5.61 -4.09
N ASP A 77 -12.07 5.31 -3.74
CA ASP A 77 -11.56 5.32 -2.37
C ASP A 77 -12.27 4.35 -1.42
N SER A 78 -12.73 3.22 -1.96
CA SER A 78 -13.55 2.22 -1.26
C SER A 78 -12.74 0.99 -0.86
N TRP A 79 -13.00 0.49 0.35
CA TRP A 79 -12.33 -0.67 0.93
C TRP A 79 -13.23 -1.89 0.95
N THR A 80 -12.76 -2.99 0.36
CA THR A 80 -13.41 -4.30 0.39
C THR A 80 -12.55 -5.27 1.17
N TYR A 81 -13.07 -5.75 2.30
CA TYR A 81 -12.35 -6.66 3.18
C TYR A 81 -12.72 -8.11 2.88
N TYR A 82 -11.71 -8.98 2.98
CA TYR A 82 -11.85 -10.42 2.89
C TYR A 82 -11.32 -11.02 4.19
N LYS A 83 -12.14 -11.88 4.82
CA LYS A 83 -11.83 -12.39 6.16
C LYS A 83 -10.64 -13.32 6.13
N THR A 84 -10.56 -14.18 5.12
CA THR A 84 -9.52 -15.21 4.99
C THR A 84 -8.86 -15.15 3.62
N GLU A 85 -7.70 -15.81 3.49
CA GLU A 85 -7.04 -16.01 2.20
C GLU A 85 -7.95 -16.73 1.19
N THR A 86 -8.70 -17.74 1.64
CA THR A 86 -9.64 -18.46 0.78
C THR A 86 -10.70 -17.54 0.18
N ASP A 87 -11.27 -16.63 1.00
CA ASP A 87 -12.27 -15.66 0.52
C ASP A 87 -11.66 -14.71 -0.53
N TYR A 88 -10.42 -14.26 -0.27
CA TYR A 88 -9.68 -13.43 -1.22
C TYR A 88 -9.40 -14.18 -2.52
N LEU A 89 -8.92 -15.42 -2.47
CA LEU A 89 -8.60 -16.21 -3.66
C LEU A 89 -9.83 -16.52 -4.52
N VAL A 90 -11.00 -16.75 -3.89
CA VAL A 90 -12.27 -16.88 -4.61
C VAL A 90 -12.59 -15.60 -5.37
N ALA A 91 -12.49 -14.43 -4.71
CA ALA A 91 -12.71 -13.14 -5.34
C ALA A 91 -11.65 -12.83 -6.41
N ALA A 92 -10.39 -13.20 -6.18
CA ALA A 92 -9.29 -13.01 -7.11
C ALA A 92 -9.50 -13.79 -8.40
N LYS A 93 -10.00 -15.03 -8.30
CA LYS A 93 -10.36 -15.83 -9.48
C LYS A 93 -11.51 -15.22 -10.26
N GLN A 94 -12.51 -14.66 -9.58
CA GLN A 94 -13.68 -14.06 -10.22
C GLN A 94 -13.38 -12.73 -10.91
N ASN A 95 -12.50 -11.91 -10.32
CA ASN A 95 -12.22 -10.55 -10.77
C ASN A 95 -10.82 -10.39 -11.39
N ASN A 96 -10.11 -11.51 -11.58
CA ASN A 96 -8.73 -11.55 -12.10
C ASN A 96 -7.74 -10.73 -11.27
N TYR A 97 -7.86 -10.78 -9.93
CA TYR A 97 -6.93 -10.09 -9.03
C TYR A 97 -5.59 -10.83 -8.90
N PRO A 98 -4.50 -10.12 -8.55
CA PRO A 98 -3.23 -10.75 -8.24
C PRO A 98 -3.34 -11.70 -7.04
N VAL A 99 -2.67 -12.84 -7.11
CA VAL A 99 -2.54 -13.74 -5.95
C VAL A 99 -1.58 -13.17 -4.90
N PRO A 100 -1.71 -13.55 -3.61
CA PRO A 100 -0.88 -13.03 -2.52
C PRO A 100 0.63 -13.23 -2.74
N ASP A 101 1.06 -14.28 -3.43
CA ASP A 101 2.48 -14.52 -3.77
C ASP A 101 3.12 -13.38 -4.60
N ASN A 102 2.30 -12.59 -5.27
CA ASN A 102 2.74 -11.41 -6.03
C ASN A 102 2.87 -10.15 -5.17
N PHE A 103 2.41 -10.19 -3.92
CA PHE A 103 2.48 -9.05 -3.02
C PHE A 103 3.92 -8.89 -2.54
N LYS A 104 4.35 -7.64 -2.37
CA LYS A 104 5.69 -7.28 -1.93
C LYS A 104 5.63 -6.35 -0.73
N GLU A 105 6.72 -6.30 0.01
CA GLU A 105 6.90 -5.36 1.10
C GLU A 105 7.03 -3.92 0.58
N PHE A 106 6.67 -2.95 1.40
CA PHE A 106 6.83 -1.53 1.11
C PHE A 106 8.24 -1.17 0.62
N GLY A 107 9.27 -1.75 1.26
CA GLY A 107 10.66 -1.49 0.93
C GLY A 107 11.02 -1.82 -0.52
N GLU A 108 10.40 -2.83 -1.12
CA GLU A 108 10.64 -3.17 -2.53
C GLU A 108 10.09 -2.10 -3.48
N PHE A 109 8.86 -1.65 -3.24
CA PHE A 109 8.25 -0.58 -4.04
C PHE A 109 8.96 0.75 -3.82
N TYR A 110 9.31 1.07 -2.58
CA TYR A 110 10.02 2.30 -2.23
C TYR A 110 11.39 2.35 -2.91
N LYS A 111 12.17 1.27 -2.81
CA LYS A 111 13.44 1.15 -3.54
C LYS A 111 13.22 1.30 -5.04
N ARG A 112 12.25 0.63 -5.65
CA ARG A 112 11.98 0.75 -7.09
C ARG A 112 11.57 2.16 -7.51
N HIS A 113 10.78 2.84 -6.69
CA HIS A 113 10.29 4.20 -6.99
C HIS A 113 11.42 5.23 -6.89
N TRP A 114 12.31 5.07 -5.91
CA TRP A 114 13.33 6.05 -5.56
C TRP A 114 14.75 5.70 -6.02
N GLN A 115 15.01 4.47 -6.44
CA GLN A 115 16.31 4.09 -7.02
C GLN A 115 16.30 4.38 -8.53
N GLY A 116 17.17 5.29 -8.96
CA GLY A 116 17.39 5.64 -10.36
C GLY A 116 18.11 6.97 -10.52
N TRP A 117 18.64 7.22 -11.72
CA TRP A 117 19.32 8.46 -12.12
C TRP A 117 18.58 9.77 -11.79
N ARG A 118 17.26 9.71 -11.59
CA ARG A 118 16.44 10.84 -11.11
C ARG A 118 16.88 11.37 -9.74
N PHE A 119 17.56 10.58 -8.92
CA PHE A 119 18.18 11.04 -7.67
C PHE A 119 19.51 11.77 -7.87
N TRP A 120 20.21 11.51 -8.98
CA TRP A 120 21.50 12.12 -9.32
C TRP A 120 21.36 13.44 -10.08
N THR A 121 20.20 13.72 -10.68
CA THR A 121 19.95 14.92 -11.50
C THR A 121 19.13 16.00 -10.80
N LEU A 122 18.91 15.86 -9.49
CA LEU A 122 18.26 16.90 -8.70
C LEU A 122 19.38 17.63 -7.93
N PRO A 123 19.64 18.93 -8.22
CA PRO A 123 20.67 19.70 -7.53
C PRO A 123 20.44 19.85 -6.03
#